data_AF-A0A2A4V007-F1
#
_entry.id   AF-A0A2A4V007-F1
#
_cell.length_a   1.000
_cell.length_b   1.000
_cell.length_c   1.000
_cell.angle_alpha   90.00
_cell.angle_beta   90.00
_cell.angle_gamma   90.00
#
_symmetry.space_group_name_H-M   'P 1'
#
loop_
_entity.id
_entity.type
_entity.pdbx_description
1 polymer ?
#
loop_
_entity_poly.entity_id
_entity_poly.type
_entity_poly.pdbx_seq_one_letter_code
_entity_poly.pdbx_strand_id
1 'polypeptide(L)'
;MDVTLAKTFLAIIDTGNFREASERLHVTQSTVSARVKSLEEQLRKTLFIRNKSGATLTQAGRNFQEYALSFVQLWEKALNKVSSKNTYQDYICIGARPGLWEPIVMKWLPWATSTFSQIAFRVEFGIAGEL
;
A
#
# COMPACT_ATOMS: atom_id res chain seq x y z
N MET A 1 2.30 4.07 -18.57
CA MET A 1 2.67 4.65 -17.26
C MET A 1 3.33 3.57 -16.42
N ASP A 2 4.55 3.83 -15.94
CA ASP A 2 5.31 2.92 -15.08
C ASP A 2 4.97 3.20 -13.60
N VAL A 3 4.78 2.15 -12.79
CA VAL A 3 4.50 2.24 -11.34
C VAL A 3 5.56 3.04 -10.59
N THR A 4 6.81 3.01 -11.07
CA THR A 4 7.92 3.80 -10.54
C THR A 4 7.66 5.30 -10.67
N LEU A 5 7.04 5.74 -11.78
CA LEU A 5 6.69 7.15 -11.98
C LEU A 5 5.56 7.58 -11.05
N ALA A 6 4.53 6.74 -10.89
CA ALA A 6 3.44 6.98 -9.96
C ALA A 6 3.93 7.03 -8.49
N LYS A 7 4.78 6.07 -8.09
CA LYS A 7 5.43 6.07 -6.76
C LYS A 7 6.30 7.30 -6.54
N THR A 8 7.03 7.74 -7.56
CA THR A 8 7.86 8.95 -7.47
C THR A 8 6.99 10.21 -7.31
N PHE A 9 5.91 10.31 -8.08
CA PHE A 9 4.94 11.40 -7.96
C PHE A 9 4.31 11.47 -6.56
N LEU A 10 3.84 10.33 -6.02
CA LEU A 10 3.26 10.27 -4.68
C LEU A 10 4.29 10.60 -3.58
N ALA A 11 5.53 10.14 -3.72
CA ALA A 11 6.59 10.46 -2.76
C ALA A 11 6.84 11.98 -2.65
N ILE A 12 6.78 12.72 -3.77
CA ILE A 12 6.94 14.18 -3.75
C ILE A 12 5.76 14.88 -3.08
N ILE A 13 4.54 14.35 -3.21
CA ILE A 13 3.38 14.87 -2.49
C ILE A 13 3.58 14.68 -0.98
N ASP A 14 3.98 13.48 -0.57
CA ASP A 14 4.16 13.14 0.84
C ASP A 14 5.26 13.98 1.51
N THR A 15 6.37 14.23 0.82
CA THR A 15 7.51 15.00 1.37
C THR A 15 7.40 16.50 1.10
N GLY A 16 6.54 16.92 0.18
CA GLY A 16 6.40 18.32 -0.23
C GLY A 16 7.60 18.89 -1.00
N ASN A 17 8.69 18.14 -1.21
CA ASN A 17 9.82 18.59 -2.02
C ASN A 17 10.62 17.45 -2.68
N PHE A 18 11.29 17.79 -3.79
CA PHE A 18 12.03 16.83 -4.63
C PHE A 18 13.27 16.24 -3.96
N ARG A 19 13.90 16.96 -3.02
CA ARG A 19 15.12 16.50 -2.35
C ARG A 19 14.78 15.38 -1.36
N GLU A 20 13.85 15.63 -0.45
CA GLU A 20 13.39 14.63 0.52
C GLU A 20 12.76 13.43 -0.17
N ALA A 21 12.01 13.63 -1.27
CA ALA A 21 11.51 12.52 -2.06
C ALA A 21 12.64 11.64 -2.62
N SER A 22 13.75 12.25 -3.02
CA SER A 22 14.91 11.52 -3.53
C SER A 22 15.61 10.71 -2.43
N GLU A 23 15.72 11.28 -1.22
CA GLU A 23 16.25 10.59 -0.04
C GLU A 23 15.36 9.40 0.35
N ARG A 24 14.02 9.59 0.39
CA ARG A 24 13.04 8.53 0.69
C ARG A 24 13.03 7.40 -0.35
N LEU A 25 13.29 7.72 -1.61
CA LEU A 25 13.31 6.75 -2.70
C LEU A 25 14.70 6.15 -2.95
N HIS A 26 15.71 6.56 -2.17
CA HIS A 26 17.11 6.15 -2.34
C HIS A 26 17.65 6.35 -3.77
N VAL A 27 17.32 7.49 -4.38
CA VAL A 27 17.79 7.89 -5.72
C VAL A 27 18.28 9.33 -5.70
N THR A 28 18.92 9.78 -6.78
CA THR A 28 19.32 11.19 -6.91
C THR A 28 18.12 12.10 -7.19
N GLN A 29 18.20 13.36 -6.78
CA GLN A 29 17.18 14.39 -7.10
C GLN A 29 17.01 14.58 -8.63
N SER A 30 18.08 14.42 -9.41
CA SER A 30 18.02 14.46 -10.88
C SER A 30 17.18 13.31 -11.44
N THR A 31 17.27 12.11 -10.85
CA THR A 31 16.43 10.96 -11.21
C THR A 31 14.96 11.23 -10.91
N VAL A 32 14.65 11.76 -9.72
CA VAL A 32 13.28 12.15 -9.36
C VAL A 32 12.72 13.19 -10.34
N SER A 33 13.51 14.22 -10.66
CA SER A 33 13.11 15.25 -11.64
C SER A 33 12.88 14.69 -13.04
N ALA A 34 13.74 13.79 -13.50
CA ALA A 34 13.59 13.15 -14.81
C ALA A 34 12.33 12.27 -14.88
N ARG A 35 12.03 11.52 -13.82
CA ARG A 35 10.81 10.71 -13.71
C ARG A 35 9.55 11.59 -13.75
N VAL A 36 9.51 12.68 -13.00
CA VAL A 36 8.38 13.63 -13.04
C VAL A 36 8.23 14.24 -14.42
N LYS A 37 9.34 14.69 -15.03
CA LYS A 37 9.30 15.26 -16.39
C LYS A 37 8.73 14.26 -17.40
N SER A 38 9.17 13.00 -17.36
CA SER A 38 8.64 11.94 -18.23
C SER A 38 7.15 11.69 -18.01
N LEU A 39 6.69 11.75 -16.75
CA LEU A 39 5.28 11.61 -16.41
C LEU A 39 4.45 12.80 -16.95
N GLU A 40 4.94 14.02 -16.78
CA GLU A 40 4.31 15.24 -17.30
C GLU A 40 4.24 15.24 -18.83
N GLU A 41 5.27 14.73 -19.51
CA GLU A 41 5.30 14.55 -20.96
C GLU A 41 4.26 13.52 -21.44
N GLN A 42 4.13 12.39 -20.73
CA GLN A 42 3.10 11.37 -21.03
C GLN A 42 1.69 11.93 -20.88
N LEU A 43 1.46 12.75 -19.85
CA LEU A 43 0.15 13.33 -19.56
C LEU A 43 -0.10 14.64 -20.33
N ARG A 44 0.93 15.19 -20.99
CA ARG A 44 0.92 16.52 -21.64
C ARG A 44 0.42 17.63 -20.70
N LYS A 45 0.74 17.51 -19.42
CA LYS A 45 0.31 18.42 -18.35
C LYS A 45 1.39 18.52 -17.29
N THR A 46 1.64 19.74 -16.82
CA THR A 46 2.46 19.98 -15.63
C THR A 46 1.68 19.55 -14.39
N LEU A 47 2.30 18.73 -13.54
CA LEU A 47 1.70 18.21 -12.31
C LEU A 47 2.16 18.98 -11.08
N PHE A 48 3.36 19.56 -11.10
CA PHE A 48 3.92 20.32 -9.97
C PHE A 48 4.30 21.75 -10.33
N ILE A 49 4.05 22.67 -9.39
CA ILE A 49 4.62 24.02 -9.36
C ILE A 49 5.77 24.00 -8.35
N ARG A 50 6.99 24.26 -8.83
CA ARG A 50 8.18 24.37 -7.99
C ARG A 50 8.26 25.78 -7.40
N ASN A 51 8.45 25.88 -6.09
CA ASN A 51 8.60 27.14 -5.37
C ASN A 51 9.81 27.06 -4.41
N LYS A 52 10.17 28.20 -3.79
CA LYS A 52 11.30 28.26 -2.85
C LYS A 52 11.13 27.36 -1.63
N SER A 53 9.88 27.01 -1.28
CA SER A 53 9.52 26.15 -0.16
C SER A 53 9.36 24.67 -0.54
N GLY A 54 9.49 24.29 -1.82
CA GLY A 54 9.32 22.90 -2.26
C GLY A 54 8.51 22.77 -3.56
N ALA A 55 7.52 21.88 -3.53
CA ALA A 55 6.67 21.51 -4.65
C ALA A 55 5.20 21.49 -4.24
N THR A 56 4.34 22.08 -5.06
CA THR A 56 2.88 22.08 -4.86
C THR A 56 2.18 21.53 -6.08
N LEU A 57 1.03 20.89 -5.90
CA LEU A 57 0.29 20.31 -7.01
C LEU A 57 -0.41 21.38 -7.85
N THR A 58 -0.36 21.22 -9.18
CA THR A 58 -1.27 21.90 -10.09
C THR A 58 -2.68 21.30 -9.98
N GLN A 59 -3.67 21.90 -10.65
CA GLN A 59 -4.99 21.26 -10.76
C GLN A 59 -4.92 19.89 -11.44
N ALA A 60 -4.10 19.75 -12.48
CA ALA A 60 -3.88 18.46 -13.14
C ALA A 60 -3.19 17.46 -12.20
N GLY A 61 -2.24 17.91 -11.39
CA GLY A 61 -1.61 17.12 -10.33
C GLY A 61 -2.60 16.58 -9.31
N ARG A 62 -3.51 17.43 -8.81
CA ARG A 62 -4.59 17.01 -7.89
C ARG A 62 -5.50 15.97 -8.52
N ASN A 63 -5.98 16.21 -9.74
CA ASN A 63 -6.84 15.26 -10.44
C ASN A 63 -6.12 13.91 -10.67
N PHE A 64 -4.81 13.94 -10.95
CA PHE A 64 -4.01 12.75 -11.17
C PHE A 64 -3.73 11.94 -9.89
N GLN A 65 -3.70 12.59 -8.73
CA GLN A 65 -3.34 11.97 -7.45
C GLN A 65 -4.20 10.76 -7.10
N GLU A 66 -5.52 10.86 -7.25
CA GLU A 66 -6.45 9.77 -6.95
C GLU A 66 -6.20 8.54 -7.84
N TYR A 67 -5.91 8.76 -9.12
CA TYR A 67 -5.56 7.70 -10.06
C TYR A 67 -4.18 7.10 -9.78
N ALA A 68 -3.19 7.92 -9.41
CA ALA A 68 -1.87 7.45 -9.05
C ALA A 68 -1.90 6.54 -7.81
N LEU A 69 -2.66 6.92 -6.77
CA LEU A 69 -2.89 6.10 -5.58
C LEU A 69 -3.52 4.76 -5.95
N SER A 70 -4.63 4.80 -6.70
CA SER A 70 -5.37 3.60 -7.11
C SER A 70 -4.51 2.65 -7.95
N PHE A 71 -3.69 3.21 -8.85
CA PHE A 71 -2.78 2.44 -9.69
C PHE A 71 -1.69 1.72 -8.88
N VAL A 72 -1.06 2.42 -7.93
CA VAL A 72 -0.04 1.81 -7.06
C VAL A 72 -0.66 0.72 -6.18
N GLN A 73 -1.84 0.95 -5.60
CA GLN A 73 -2.55 -0.05 -4.81
C GLN A 73 -2.94 -1.27 -5.63
N LEU A 74 -3.43 -1.08 -6.85
CA LEU A 74 -3.77 -2.18 -7.74
C LEU A 74 -2.53 -2.99 -8.12
N TRP A 75 -1.41 -2.32 -8.38
CA TRP A 75 -0.13 -2.98 -8.65
C TRP A 75 0.36 -3.81 -7.46
N GLU A 76 0.27 -3.27 -6.24
CA GLU A 76 0.64 -4.00 -5.02
C GLU A 76 -0.26 -5.20 -4.76
N LYS A 77 -1.58 -5.07 -5.00
CA LYS A 77 -2.52 -6.20 -4.97
C LYS A 77 -2.16 -7.26 -6.00
N ALA A 78 -1.79 -6.86 -7.22
CA ALA A 78 -1.39 -7.78 -8.27
C ALA A 78 -0.08 -8.51 -7.90
N LEU A 79 0.92 -7.79 -7.40
CA LEU A 79 2.16 -8.38 -6.90
C LEU A 79 1.88 -9.40 -5.80
N ASN A 80 1.05 -9.04 -4.81
CA ASN A 80 0.68 -9.98 -3.75
C ASN A 80 0.03 -11.23 -4.35
N LYS A 81 -0.97 -11.08 -5.23
CA LYS A 81 -1.68 -12.21 -5.85
C LYS A 81 -0.79 -13.10 -6.75
N VAL A 82 0.26 -12.56 -7.35
CA VAL A 82 1.17 -13.29 -8.24
C VAL A 82 2.37 -13.87 -7.48
N SER A 83 2.87 -13.18 -6.45
CA SER A 83 4.01 -13.61 -5.62
C SER A 83 3.65 -14.67 -4.60
N SER A 84 2.38 -15.08 -4.48
CA SER A 84 1.95 -16.23 -3.69
C SER A 84 2.46 -17.55 -4.26
N LYS A 85 3.75 -17.81 -4.06
CA LYS A 85 4.22 -19.17 -3.79
C LYS A 85 3.77 -19.53 -2.37
N ASN A 86 2.62 -20.19 -2.28
CA ASN A 86 2.27 -21.17 -1.25
C ASN A 86 2.73 -20.90 0.21
N THR A 87 2.26 -19.83 0.85
CA THR A 87 2.21 -19.74 2.32
C THR A 87 1.06 -18.81 2.70
N TYR A 88 -0.16 -19.37 2.71
CA TYR A 88 -1.39 -18.84 3.30
C TYR A 88 -1.77 -17.37 2.99
N GLN A 89 -2.37 -17.13 1.83
CA GLN A 89 -3.01 -15.84 1.51
C GLN A 89 -4.43 -15.70 2.05
N ASP A 90 -5.10 -16.81 2.33
CA ASP A 90 -6.39 -16.82 2.96
C ASP A 90 -6.18 -17.02 4.45
N TYR A 91 -6.55 -16.01 5.24
CA TYR A 91 -6.62 -16.14 6.68
C TYR A 91 -8.02 -15.86 7.19
N ILE A 92 -8.48 -16.69 8.11
CA ILE A 92 -9.75 -16.49 8.81
C ILE A 92 -9.42 -15.84 10.14
N CYS A 93 -10.02 -14.66 10.39
CA CYS A 93 -9.96 -14.02 11.70
C CYS A 93 -11.11 -14.50 12.58
N ILE A 94 -10.80 -14.96 13.79
CA ILE A 94 -11.77 -15.45 14.75
C ILE A 94 -11.66 -14.60 16.01
N GLY A 95 -12.67 -13.77 16.22
CA GLY A 95 -12.90 -13.05 17.47
C GLY A 95 -13.78 -13.89 18.39
N ALA A 96 -13.34 -14.14 19.62
CA ALA A 96 -14.16 -14.82 20.62
C ALA A 96 -14.20 -14.06 21.94
N ARG A 97 -15.39 -14.07 22.56
CA ARG A 97 -15.56 -13.55 23.92
C ARG A 97 -14.73 -14.37 24.90
N PRO A 98 -14.28 -13.78 26.03
CA PRO A 98 -13.48 -14.48 27.02
C PRO A 98 -14.01 -15.85 27.45
N GLY A 99 -15.31 -15.94 27.77
CA GLY A 99 -15.94 -17.19 28.18
C GLY A 99 -16.10 -18.24 27.07
N LEU A 100 -15.84 -17.90 25.80
CA LEU A 100 -15.94 -18.79 24.65
C LEU A 100 -14.57 -19.23 24.12
N TRP A 101 -13.48 -18.60 24.58
CA TRP A 101 -12.12 -18.88 24.12
C TRP A 101 -11.68 -20.32 24.41
N GLU A 102 -11.74 -20.72 25.68
CA GLU A 102 -11.31 -22.04 26.11
C GLU A 102 -12.22 -23.18 25.63
N PRO A 103 -13.56 -23.13 25.78
CA PRO A 103 -14.40 -24.27 25.43
C PRO A 103 -14.53 -24.49 23.92
N ILE A 104 -14.41 -23.44 23.10
CA ILE A 104 -14.67 -23.51 21.66
C ILE A 104 -13.37 -23.35 20.89
N VAL A 105 -12.74 -22.17 20.98
CA VAL A 105 -11.63 -21.81 20.10
C VAL A 105 -10.42 -22.74 20.33
N MET A 106 -10.03 -22.96 21.58
CA MET A 106 -8.87 -23.82 21.89
C MET A 106 -9.10 -25.30 21.56
N LYS A 107 -10.34 -25.78 21.58
CA LYS A 107 -10.67 -27.17 21.21
C LYS A 107 -10.83 -27.35 19.70
N TRP A 108 -11.31 -26.33 19.01
CA TRP A 108 -11.57 -26.35 17.57
C TRP A 108 -10.32 -26.04 16.74
N LEU A 109 -9.47 -25.13 17.20
CA LEU A 109 -8.31 -24.65 16.45
C LEU A 109 -7.36 -25.77 15.98
N PRO A 110 -7.00 -26.78 16.81
CA PRO A 110 -6.15 -27.89 16.35
C PRO A 110 -6.79 -28.75 15.26
N TRP A 111 -8.11 -28.91 15.30
CA TRP A 111 -8.86 -29.60 14.24
C TRP A 111 -8.93 -28.74 12.97
N ALA A 112 -9.15 -27.44 13.11
CA ALA A 112 -9.26 -26.52 11.99
C ALA A 112 -7.93 -26.37 11.24
N THR A 113 -6.81 -26.26 11.95
CA THR A 113 -5.47 -26.16 11.34
C THR A 113 -5.05 -27.47 10.65
N SER A 114 -5.53 -28.63 11.12
CA SER A 114 -5.27 -29.91 10.48
C SER A 114 -6.20 -30.20 9.29
N THR A 115 -7.44 -29.72 9.33
CA THR A 115 -8.45 -29.93 8.26
C THR A 115 -8.29 -28.94 7.11
N PHE A 116 -7.94 -27.68 7.42
CA PHE A 116 -7.77 -26.60 6.45
C PHE A 116 -6.30 -26.18 6.36
N SER A 117 -5.44 -27.12 5.94
CA SER A 117 -3.98 -26.93 5.86
C SER A 117 -3.52 -25.92 4.81
N GLN A 118 -4.44 -25.26 4.11
CA GLN A 118 -4.20 -24.22 3.11
C GLN A 118 -4.67 -22.82 3.57
N ILE A 119 -5.26 -22.71 4.77
CA ILE A 119 -5.77 -21.45 5.35
C ILE A 119 -5.04 -21.16 6.67
N ALA A 120 -4.58 -19.91 6.86
CA ALA A 120 -4.02 -19.47 8.14
C ALA A 120 -5.14 -19.03 9.09
N PHE A 121 -5.01 -19.30 10.38
CA PHE A 121 -5.97 -18.84 11.37
C PHE A 121 -5.34 -17.73 12.21
N ARG A 122 -5.96 -16.55 12.18
CA ARG A 122 -5.66 -15.45 13.10
C ARG A 122 -6.76 -15.46 14.16
N VAL A 123 -6.37 -15.51 15.43
CA VAL A 123 -7.33 -15.67 16.51
C VAL A 123 -7.07 -14.57 17.52
N GLU A 124 -8.10 -13.75 17.76
CA GLU A 124 -8.01 -12.56 18.59
C GLU A 124 -9.03 -12.67 19.74
N PHE A 125 -8.60 -12.27 20.93
CA PHE A 125 -9.38 -12.33 22.15
C PHE A 125 -9.78 -10.92 22.57
N GLY A 126 -11.07 -10.67 22.74
CA GLY A 126 -11.55 -9.33 23.09
C GLY A 126 -13.05 -9.26 23.36
N ILE A 127 -13.48 -8.12 23.88
CA ILE A 127 -14.88 -7.81 24.19
C ILE A 127 -15.42 -6.93 23.06
N ALA A 128 -16.69 -7.11 22.68
CA ALA A 128 -17.31 -6.39 21.56
C ALA A 128 -17.12 -4.87 21.72
N GLY A 129 -16.39 -4.25 20.80
CA GLY A 129 -15.95 -2.84 20.85
C GLY A 129 -14.42 -2.66 20.75
N GLU A 130 -13.64 -3.71 21.04
CA GLU A 130 -12.16 -3.72 20.98
C GLU A 130 -11.59 -4.72 19.96
N LEU A 131 -12.46 -5.36 19.15
CA LEU A 131 -12.13 -6.31 18.08
C LEU A 131 -12.53 -5.74 16.72
#